data_AF-A0A1B7XE67-F1
#
_entry.id   AF-A0A1B7XE67-F1
#
_cell.length_a   1.000
_cell.length_b   1.000
_cell.length_c   1.000
_cell.angle_alpha   90.00
_cell.angle_beta   90.00
_cell.angle_gamma   90.00
#
_symmetry.space_group_name_H-M   'P 1'
#
loop_
_entity.id
_entity.type
_entity.pdbx_description
1 polymer ?
#
loop_
_entity_poly.entity_id
_entity_poly.type
_entity_poly.pdbx_seq_one_letter_code
_entity_poly.pdbx_strand_id
1 'polypeptide(L)'
;MKDQLGHYYYPAPNDKKTRVYVRRNADDVEFRLWRADNEQVWDQHGWVPYEAIKQAAEMYKEMGRDADPMLFYDISVAKVLLNEN
;
A
#
# COMPACT_ATOMS: atom_id res chain seq x y z
N MET A 1 -3.00 5.97 11.55
CA MET A 1 -1.79 5.65 12.34
C MET A 1 -0.60 6.35 11.66
N LYS A 2 0.43 6.78 12.40
CA LYS A 2 1.58 7.53 11.87
C LYS A 2 2.83 7.23 12.70
N ASP A 3 3.96 7.02 12.04
CA ASP A 3 5.29 6.93 12.68
C ASP A 3 6.32 7.79 11.92
N GLN A 4 7.61 7.54 12.13
CA GLN A 4 8.72 8.27 11.51
C GLN A 4 8.79 8.09 9.98
N LEU A 5 8.28 6.98 9.45
CA LEU A 5 8.26 6.68 8.01
C LEU A 5 7.03 7.27 7.31
N GLY A 6 5.98 7.61 8.07
CA GLY A 6 4.82 8.34 7.56
C GLY A 6 3.47 7.82 8.08
N HIS A 7 2.40 8.14 7.35
CA HIS A 7 1.07 7.59 7.61
C HIS A 7 1.01 6.14 7.13
N TYR A 8 0.38 5.27 7.92
CA TYR A 8 0.25 3.87 7.56
C TYR A 8 -1.02 3.23 8.11
N TYR A 9 -1.34 2.04 7.60
CA TYR A 9 -2.33 1.12 8.14
C TYR A 9 -1.85 -0.32 8.06
N TYR A 10 -2.57 -1.21 8.75
CA TYR A 10 -2.39 -2.65 8.65
C TYR A 10 -3.39 -3.20 7.62
N PRO A 11 -2.91 -3.79 6.51
CA PRO A 11 -3.81 -4.30 5.46
C PRO A 11 -4.62 -5.50 5.94
N ALA A 12 -4.08 -6.30 6.87
CA ALA A 12 -4.79 -7.38 7.54
C ALA A 12 -4.84 -7.12 9.05
N PRO A 13 -6.02 -7.12 9.71
CA PRO A 13 -6.14 -6.83 11.13
C PRO A 13 -5.30 -7.75 12.03
N ASN A 14 -5.17 -9.01 11.62
CA ASN A 14 -4.43 -10.07 12.32
C ASN A 14 -2.92 -10.05 12.03
N ASP A 15 -2.47 -9.29 11.02
CA ASP A 15 -1.04 -9.14 10.70
C ASP A 15 -0.55 -7.77 11.14
N LYS A 16 0.13 -7.73 12.28
CA LYS A 16 0.77 -6.51 12.81
C LYS A 16 2.20 -6.31 12.30
N LYS A 17 2.73 -7.25 11.52
CA LYS A 17 4.09 -7.18 10.95
C LYS A 17 4.08 -6.46 9.62
N THR A 18 3.01 -6.59 8.85
CA THR A 18 2.85 -5.90 7.57
C THR A 18 2.20 -4.53 7.76
N ARG A 19 2.84 -3.48 7.25
CA ARG A 19 2.28 -2.12 7.18
C ARG A 19 2.26 -1.66 5.74
N VAL A 20 1.22 -0.91 5.39
CA VAL A 20 1.16 -0.18 4.13
C VAL A 20 1.24 1.30 4.46
N TYR A 21 2.33 1.92 4.03
CA TYR A 21 2.55 3.35 4.14
C TYR A 21 1.86 4.07 3.01
N VAL A 22 1.33 5.25 3.31
CA VAL A 22 0.63 6.11 2.37
C VAL A 22 1.20 7.52 2.44
N ARG A 23 1.35 8.13 1.28
CA ARG A 23 1.69 9.56 1.17
C ARG A 23 0.98 10.18 -0.02
N ARG A 24 0.80 11.49 0.04
CA ARG A 24 0.42 12.29 -1.12
C ARG A 24 1.67 12.66 -1.90
N ASN A 25 1.63 12.49 -3.22
CA ASN A 25 2.64 13.00 -4.14
C ASN A 25 1.93 13.85 -5.21
N ALA A 26 2.09 15.18 -5.15
CA ALA A 26 1.44 16.18 -6.00
C ALA A 26 -0.07 15.93 -6.21
N ASP A 27 -0.41 15.10 -7.20
CA ASP A 27 -1.77 14.83 -7.67
C ASP A 27 -2.28 13.42 -7.37
N ASP A 28 -1.46 12.53 -6.79
CA ASP A 28 -1.84 11.14 -6.53
C ASP A 28 -1.45 10.64 -5.13
N VAL A 29 -2.05 9.53 -4.72
CA VAL A 29 -1.71 8.78 -3.51
C VAL A 29 -0.75 7.66 -3.87
N GLU A 30 0.37 7.63 -3.18
CA GLU A 30 1.36 6.57 -3.33
C GLU A 30 1.35 5.66 -2.11
N PHE A 31 1.61 4.38 -2.37
CA PHE A 31 1.67 3.34 -1.38
C PHE A 31 3.07 2.72 -1.33
N ARG A 32 3.47 2.26 -0.15
CA ARG A 32 4.70 1.49 0.01
C ARG A 32 4.54 0.42 1.07
N LEU A 33 4.93 -0.79 0.72
CA LEU A 33 4.86 -1.93 1.62
C LEU A 33 6.06 -1.92 2.57
N TRP A 34 5.81 -2.26 3.83
CA TRP A 34 6.83 -2.49 4.83
C TRP A 34 6.49 -3.73 5.65
N ARG A 35 7.52 -4.47 6.04
CA ARG A 35 7.37 -5.67 6.86
C ARG A 35 8.38 -5.69 7.99
N ALA A 36 7.91 -5.86 9.22
CA ALA A 36 8.75 -5.92 10.41
C ALA A 36 9.67 -7.15 10.44
N ASP A 37 9.26 -8.25 9.81
CA ASP A 37 10.04 -9.49 9.70
C ASP A 37 10.97 -9.51 8.48
N ASN A 38 10.87 -8.51 7.60
CA ASN A 38 11.74 -8.36 6.44
C ASN A 38 11.87 -6.88 6.06
N GLU A 39 12.71 -6.17 6.80
CA GLU A 39 12.94 -4.74 6.58
C GLU A 39 13.54 -4.44 5.19
N GLN A 40 14.23 -5.41 4.58
CA GLN A 40 14.79 -5.28 3.23
C GLN A 40 13.71 -5.03 2.16
N VAL A 41 12.46 -5.42 2.41
CA VAL A 41 11.30 -5.08 1.56
C VAL A 41 11.18 -3.57 1.40
N TRP A 42 11.46 -2.80 2.44
CA TRP A 42 11.43 -1.35 2.34
C TRP A 42 12.43 -0.85 1.31
N ASP A 43 13.67 -1.29 1.37
CA ASP A 43 14.71 -0.81 0.44
C ASP A 43 14.50 -1.31 -0.99
N GLN A 44 13.93 -2.50 -1.15
CA GLN A 44 13.64 -3.10 -2.46
C GLN A 44 12.38 -2.53 -3.11
N HIS A 45 11.38 -2.13 -2.33
CA HIS A 45 10.14 -1.59 -2.83
C HIS A 45 10.14 -0.07 -2.77
N GLY A 46 9.94 0.56 -3.93
CA GLY A 46 9.69 2.00 -4.01
C GLY A 46 8.27 2.39 -3.60
N TRP A 47 7.99 3.68 -3.69
CA TRP A 47 6.63 4.18 -3.67
C TRP A 47 5.96 3.86 -4.99
N VAL A 48 4.72 3.35 -4.92
CA VAL A 48 3.95 2.94 -6.09
C VAL A 48 2.66 3.79 -6.14
N PRO A 49 2.38 4.48 -7.26
CA PRO A 49 1.15 5.25 -7.41
C PRO A 49 -0.06 4.33 -7.50
N TYR A 50 -1.22 4.82 -7.04
CA TYR A 50 -2.44 4.03 -6.99
C TYR A 50 -2.84 3.45 -8.36
N GLU A 51 -2.66 4.24 -9.43
CA GLU A 51 -2.96 3.79 -10.79
C GLU A 51 -2.12 2.58 -11.22
N ALA A 52 -0.83 2.53 -10.85
CA ALA A 52 0.01 1.38 -11.17
C ALA A 52 -0.42 0.11 -10.42
N ILE A 53 -0.93 0.27 -9.19
CA ILE A 53 -1.49 -0.84 -8.41
C ILE A 53 -2.76 -1.39 -9.06
N LYS A 54 -3.66 -0.51 -9.52
CA LYS A 54 -4.86 -0.93 -10.27
C LYS A 54 -4.52 -1.71 -11.53
N GLN A 55 -3.58 -1.19 -12.33
CA GLN A 55 -3.13 -1.86 -13.55
C GLN A 55 -2.53 -3.24 -13.24
N ALA A 56 -1.69 -3.33 -12.21
CA ALA A 56 -1.13 -4.61 -11.78
C ALA A 56 -2.22 -5.60 -11.32
N ALA A 57 -3.23 -5.14 -10.59
CA ALA A 57 -4.33 -5.98 -10.16
C ALA A 57 -5.18 -6.51 -11.33
N GLU A 58 -5.45 -5.65 -12.31
CA GLU A 58 -6.15 -6.04 -13.54
C GLU A 58 -5.35 -7.11 -14.30
N MET A 59 -4.05 -6.92 -14.48
CA MET A 59 -3.16 -7.91 -15.11
C MET A 59 -3.15 -9.25 -14.35
N TYR A 60 -3.10 -9.24 -13.00
CA TYR A 60 -3.08 -10.47 -12.21
C TYR A 60 -4.40 -11.24 -12.31
N LYS A 61 -5.52 -10.50 -12.37
CA LYS A 61 -6.85 -11.07 -12.61
C LYS A 61 -6.95 -11.72 -13.99
N GLU A 62 -6.44 -11.07 -15.03
CA GLU A 62 -6.39 -11.64 -16.39
C GLU A 62 -5.50 -12.89 -16.47
N MET A 63 -4.41 -12.92 -15.72
CA MET A 63 -3.50 -14.07 -15.63
C MET A 63 -4.04 -15.21 -14.74
N GLY A 64 -5.22 -15.06 -14.13
CA GLY A 64 -5.82 -16.08 -13.26
C GLY A 64 -5.03 -16.34 -11.97
N ARG A 65 -4.29 -15.35 -11.46
CA ARG A 65 -3.54 -15.49 -10.20
C ARG A 65 -4.44 -15.22 -8.99
N ASP A 66 -4.31 -16.04 -7.96
CA ASP A 66 -5.02 -15.86 -6.68
C ASP A 66 -4.49 -14.69 -5.83
N ALA A 67 -3.35 -14.10 -6.21
CA ALA A 67 -2.79 -12.96 -5.50
C ALA A 67 -3.39 -11.65 -6.05
N ASP A 68 -4.36 -11.07 -5.35
CA ASP A 68 -4.90 -9.75 -5.68
C ASP A 68 -4.16 -8.65 -4.89
N PRO A 69 -3.35 -7.79 -5.56
CA PRO A 69 -2.69 -6.66 -4.91
C PRO A 69 -3.67 -5.70 -4.22
N MET A 70 -4.90 -5.57 -4.71
CA MET A 70 -5.91 -4.68 -4.14
C MET A 70 -6.32 -5.06 -2.71
N LEU A 71 -6.08 -6.31 -2.29
CA LEU A 71 -6.31 -6.73 -0.91
C LEU A 71 -5.41 -6.00 0.10
N PHE A 72 -4.28 -5.47 -0.35
CA PHE A 72 -3.33 -4.76 0.51
C PHE A 72 -3.45 -3.24 0.39
N TYR A 73 -3.90 -2.71 -0.77
CA TYR A 73 -3.85 -1.29 -1.09
C TYR A 73 -5.25 -0.66 -1.15
N ASP A 74 -5.73 -0.16 -0.02
CA ASP A 74 -7.03 0.52 0.14
C ASP A 74 -6.91 2.05 0.03
N ILE A 75 -7.44 2.61 -1.07
CA ILE A 75 -7.45 4.05 -1.32
C ILE A 75 -8.39 4.81 -0.37
N SER A 76 -9.47 4.20 0.10
CA SER A 76 -10.44 4.85 0.98
C SER A 76 -9.79 5.08 2.34
N VAL A 77 -9.08 4.07 2.86
CA VAL A 77 -8.28 4.20 4.09
C VAL A 77 -7.17 5.23 3.91
N ALA A 78 -6.49 5.22 2.76
CA ALA A 78 -5.43 6.17 2.47
C ALA A 78 -5.92 7.62 2.49
N LYS A 79 -7.04 7.92 1.82
CA LYS A 79 -7.66 9.26 1.81
C LYS A 79 -8.03 9.72 3.22
N VAL A 80 -8.65 8.86 4.03
CA VAL A 80 -8.97 9.17 5.43
C VAL A 80 -7.70 9.46 6.24
N LEU A 81 -6.64 8.66 6.06
CA LEU A 81 -5.37 8.86 6.78
C LEU A 81 -4.64 10.15 6.39
N LEU A 82 -4.77 10.56 5.12
CA LEU A 82 -4.19 11.77 4.57
C LEU A 82 -5.09 13.00 4.76
N ASN A 83 -6.28 12.84 5.34
CA ASN A 83 -7.34 13.86 5.43
C ASN A 83 -7.73 14.45 4.06
N GLU A 84 -7.80 13.61 3.03
CA GLU A 84 -8.32 14.00 1.72
C GLU A 84 -9.83 13.77 1.65
N ASN A 85 -10.57 14.86 1.37
CA ASN A 85 -12.01 14.85 1.08
C ASN A 85 -12.25 15.02 -0.42
#